data_AF-A0A1F5B5V8-F1
#
_entry.id   AF-A0A1F5B5V8-F1
#
_cell.length_a   1.000
_cell.length_b   1.000
_cell.length_c   1.000
_cell.angle_alpha   90.00
_cell.angle_beta   90.00
_cell.angle_gamma   90.00
#
_symmetry.space_group_name_H-M   'P 1'
#
loop_
_entity.id
_entity.type
_entity.pdbx_description
1 polymer ?
#
loop_
_entity_poly.entity_id
_entity_poly.type
_entity_poly.pdbx_seq_one_letter_code
_entity_poly.pdbx_strand_id
1 'polypeptide(L)'
;MKGFERGTATAFENNSVLAYDKNTRADMENQFVKAEETYTRLKQQFRRQEITRQGFLDEMKNLQVRDDQGRLWMIGNQSGKWYFLKGKDWVQADPPVQKKESRPVCPYCGLENKPEALACARCGGNVRVAADVCPQCGSSLQAPLYRCPVCDVPESQSEPGRAAKPTPEAVPAPSPASAALAGAVAAAGKKEAGGGDFVVRSLGALSFFFFGGAMGIVIGIVLGAFVGSTRFLSGFVASLPAFLVDMQGTLLGALVYSAAGGLAGFLVLGAVFFLMAALINMILSFVGGVKIRLDPPRGES
;
A
#
# COMPACT_ATOMS: atom_id res chain seq x y z
N MET A 1 54.16 -39.40 42.94
CA MET A 1 52.94 -39.38 43.77
C MET A 1 52.80 -37.97 44.33
N LYS A 2 51.76 -37.15 44.16
CA LYS A 2 50.41 -37.14 43.58
C LYS A 2 50.23 -35.67 43.11
N GLY A 3 49.75 -35.32 41.91
CA GLY A 3 48.36 -35.46 41.48
C GLY A 3 47.50 -34.34 42.08
N PHE A 4 47.47 -33.16 41.46
CA PHE A 4 46.63 -32.01 41.86
C PHE A 4 45.38 -31.99 40.97
N GLU A 5 44.25 -32.45 41.49
CA GLU A 5 42.95 -32.36 40.83
C GLU A 5 42.35 -30.96 41.05
N ARG A 6 42.12 -30.22 39.95
CA ARG A 6 41.21 -29.07 39.91
C ARG A 6 40.03 -29.47 39.05
N GLY A 7 38.94 -29.87 39.71
CA GLY A 7 37.68 -30.23 39.08
C GLY A 7 36.56 -29.25 39.45
N THR A 8 35.93 -28.70 38.41
CA THR A 8 34.51 -28.32 38.31
C THR A 8 34.00 -27.15 39.17
N ALA A 9 34.08 -25.93 38.64
CA ALA A 9 33.27 -24.79 39.07
C ALA A 9 32.94 -23.81 37.91
N THR A 10 32.51 -24.31 36.75
CA THR A 10 32.19 -23.44 35.59
C THR A 10 30.88 -23.76 34.86
N ALA A 11 30.09 -24.72 35.33
CA ALA A 11 28.88 -25.15 34.61
C ALA A 11 27.53 -24.63 35.19
N PHE A 12 27.50 -24.10 36.42
CA PHE A 12 26.23 -23.68 37.05
C PHE A 12 25.91 -22.18 36.89
N GLU A 13 26.91 -21.30 36.74
CA GLU A 13 26.70 -19.85 36.56
C GLU A 13 26.31 -19.44 35.14
N ASN A 14 26.58 -20.27 34.12
CA ASN A 14 26.25 -19.94 32.74
C ASN A 14 24.76 -20.17 32.39
N ASN A 15 24.02 -20.94 33.19
CA ASN A 15 22.62 -21.26 32.90
C ASN A 15 21.64 -20.19 33.42
N SER A 16 22.00 -19.48 34.51
CA SER A 16 21.17 -18.43 35.10
C SER A 16 21.20 -17.13 34.29
N VAL A 17 22.36 -16.74 33.75
CA VAL A 17 22.51 -15.53 32.92
C VAL A 17 21.76 -15.66 31.59
N LEU A 18 21.83 -16.84 30.94
CA LEU A 18 21.11 -17.11 29.69
C LEU A 18 19.59 -17.22 29.88
N ALA A 19 19.12 -17.66 31.06
CA ALA A 19 17.70 -17.69 31.40
C ALA A 19 17.17 -16.29 31.73
N TYR A 20 17.95 -15.46 32.43
CA TYR A 20 17.60 -14.08 32.74
C TYR A 20 17.49 -13.23 31.47
N ASP A 21 18.47 -13.31 30.57
CA ASP A 21 18.51 -12.58 29.29
C ASP A 21 17.34 -12.94 28.35
N LYS A 22 16.97 -14.23 28.28
CA LYS A 22 15.82 -14.68 27.48
C LYS A 22 14.48 -14.17 28.03
N ASN A 23 14.33 -14.15 29.36
CA ASN A 23 13.08 -13.72 29.97
C ASN A 23 12.87 -12.20 29.77
N THR A 24 13.92 -11.41 29.91
CA THR A 24 13.87 -9.95 29.66
C THR A 24 13.56 -9.63 28.19
N ARG A 25 14.13 -10.39 27.24
CA ARG A 25 13.82 -10.23 25.81
C ARG A 25 12.37 -10.53 25.47
N ALA A 26 11.82 -11.62 26.03
CA ALA A 26 10.42 -11.99 25.84
C ALA A 26 9.46 -10.98 26.48
N ASP A 27 9.79 -10.46 27.67
CA ASP A 27 9.00 -9.43 28.35
C ASP A 27 8.96 -8.13 27.55
N MET A 28 10.07 -7.72 26.93
CA MET A 28 10.11 -6.55 26.03
C MET A 28 9.30 -6.77 24.76
N GLU A 29 9.43 -7.92 24.10
CA GLU A 29 8.63 -8.27 22.93
C GLU A 29 7.14 -8.17 23.22
N ASN A 30 6.73 -8.63 24.39
CA ASN A 30 5.36 -8.53 24.86
C ASN A 30 4.90 -7.08 25.05
N GLN A 31 5.77 -6.16 25.50
CA GLN A 31 5.44 -4.74 25.65
C GLN A 31 5.19 -4.03 24.31
N PHE A 32 6.03 -4.28 23.30
CA PHE A 32 5.83 -3.71 21.96
C PHE A 32 4.55 -4.26 21.31
N VAL A 33 4.31 -5.58 21.41
CA VAL A 33 3.08 -6.21 20.89
C VAL A 33 1.84 -5.61 21.56
N LYS A 34 1.85 -5.50 22.89
CA LYS A 34 0.74 -4.92 23.66
C LYS A 34 0.46 -3.47 23.28
N ALA A 35 1.51 -2.70 22.97
CA ALA A 35 1.36 -1.32 22.49
C ALA A 35 0.72 -1.25 21.10
N GLU A 36 1.08 -2.14 20.16
CA GLU A 36 0.46 -2.21 18.83
C GLU A 36 -1.02 -2.60 18.89
N GLU A 37 -1.36 -3.60 19.71
CA GLU A 37 -2.73 -4.03 19.92
C GLU A 37 -3.59 -2.90 20.51
N THR A 38 -3.05 -2.22 21.52
CA THR A 38 -3.74 -1.10 22.17
C THR A 38 -3.92 0.08 21.21
N TYR A 39 -2.91 0.41 20.42
CA TYR A 39 -3.02 1.42 19.36
C TYR A 39 -4.10 1.07 18.34
N THR A 40 -4.14 -0.19 17.88
CA THR A 40 -5.13 -0.66 16.91
C THR A 40 -6.54 -0.52 17.47
N ARG A 41 -6.74 -0.90 18.74
CA ARG A 41 -8.02 -0.73 19.45
C ARG A 41 -8.42 0.74 19.56
N LEU A 42 -7.52 1.61 20.03
CA LEU A 42 -7.78 3.05 20.16
C LEU A 42 -8.12 3.69 18.81
N LYS A 43 -7.42 3.31 17.73
CA LYS A 43 -7.70 3.80 16.38
C LYS A 43 -9.08 3.39 15.89
N GLN A 44 -9.52 2.17 16.21
CA GLN A 44 -10.90 1.74 15.91
C GLN A 44 -11.93 2.54 16.71
N GLN A 45 -11.72 2.74 18.01
CA GLN A 45 -12.61 3.54 18.86
C GLN A 45 -12.71 4.99 18.37
N PHE A 46 -11.58 5.61 17.99
CA PHE A 46 -11.56 6.96 17.43
C PHE A 46 -12.32 7.04 16.09
N ARG A 47 -12.17 6.05 15.21
CA ARG A 47 -12.93 5.97 13.95
C ARG A 47 -14.44 5.82 14.17
N ARG A 48 -14.83 5.12 15.24
CA ARG A 48 -16.23 4.96 15.66
C ARG A 48 -16.75 6.15 16.48
N GLN A 49 -15.93 7.19 16.69
CA GLN A 49 -16.25 8.39 17.49
C GLN A 49 -16.56 8.08 18.97
N GLU A 50 -16.11 6.92 19.47
CA GLU A 50 -16.26 6.51 20.88
C GLU A 50 -15.30 7.28 21.81
N ILE A 51 -14.22 7.82 21.25
CA ILE A 51 -13.25 8.66 21.96
C ILE A 51 -13.01 9.96 21.17
N THR A 52 -12.82 11.05 21.91
CA THR A 52 -12.52 12.36 21.31
C THR A 52 -11.07 12.41 20.83
N ARG A 53 -10.76 13.39 19.97
CA ARG A 53 -9.37 13.61 19.49
C ARG A 53 -8.40 13.83 20.65
N GLN A 54 -8.81 14.58 21.67
CA GLN A 54 -7.99 14.82 22.86
C GLN A 54 -7.79 13.53 23.66
N GLY A 55 -8.87 12.77 23.91
CA GLY A 55 -8.78 11.48 24.60
C GLY A 55 -7.88 10.47 23.88
N PHE A 56 -7.93 10.44 22.54
CA PHE A 56 -7.02 9.63 21.75
C PHE A 56 -5.55 10.06 21.92
N LEU A 57 -5.27 11.36 21.89
CA LEU A 57 -3.90 11.87 22.05
C LEU A 57 -3.35 11.64 23.46
N ASP A 58 -4.18 11.69 24.49
CA ASP A 58 -3.77 11.44 25.86
C ASP A 58 -3.45 9.97 26.09
N GLU A 59 -4.27 9.05 25.55
CA GLU A 59 -3.97 7.62 25.63
C GLU A 59 -2.74 7.22 24.80
N MET A 60 -2.50 7.92 23.68
CA MET A 60 -1.27 7.73 22.89
C MET A 60 0.01 8.07 23.67
N LYS A 61 -0.03 9.01 24.63
CA LYS A 61 1.13 9.33 25.47
C LYS A 61 1.47 8.18 26.42
N ASN A 62 0.49 7.38 26.81
CA ASN A 62 0.66 6.24 27.71
C ASN A 62 1.22 5.00 26.99
N LEU A 63 1.24 4.99 25.66
CA LEU A 63 1.70 3.88 24.82
C LEU A 63 3.22 3.85 24.57
N GLN A 64 3.98 4.60 25.35
CA GLN A 64 5.43 4.67 25.21
C GLN A 64 6.09 3.43 25.80
N VAL A 65 6.96 2.78 25.02
CA VAL A 65 7.68 1.56 25.41
C VAL A 65 9.17 1.88 25.52
N ARG A 66 9.87 1.23 26.45
CA ARG A 66 11.33 1.32 26.54
C ARG A 66 11.96 0.01 26.06
N ASP A 67 13.05 0.13 25.32
CA ASP A 67 13.85 -1.05 24.96
C ASP A 67 14.97 -1.32 25.97
N ASP A 68 15.74 -2.37 25.71
CA ASP A 68 16.92 -2.81 26.46
C ASP A 68 18.03 -1.75 26.53
N GLN A 69 18.12 -0.91 25.50
CA GLN A 69 19.05 0.21 25.44
C GLN A 69 18.52 1.46 26.17
N GLY A 70 17.34 1.37 26.80
CA GLY A 70 16.69 2.47 27.51
C GLY A 70 16.11 3.55 26.60
N ARG A 71 16.08 3.32 25.28
CA ARG A 71 15.48 4.23 24.30
C ARG A 71 13.96 4.21 24.44
N LEU A 72 13.35 5.36 24.26
CA LEU A 72 11.90 5.54 24.37
C LEU A 72 11.27 5.43 22.98
N TRP A 73 10.29 4.55 22.84
CA TRP A 73 9.59 4.23 21.60
C TRP A 73 8.13 4.65 21.66
N MET A 74 7.58 5.09 20.53
CA MET A 74 6.19 5.50 20.37
C MET A 74 5.70 5.17 18.96
N ILE A 75 4.41 4.82 18.84
CA ILE A 75 3.72 4.69 17.56
C ILE A 75 3.22 6.08 17.11
N GLY A 76 3.52 6.49 15.89
CA GLY A 76 3.03 7.74 15.32
C GLY A 76 1.50 7.73 15.14
N ASN A 77 0.82 8.77 15.65
CA ASN A 77 -0.66 8.85 15.67
C ASN A 77 -1.32 8.72 14.28
N GLN A 78 -0.70 9.25 13.23
CA GLN A 78 -1.21 9.25 11.87
C GLN A 78 -0.64 8.08 11.06
N SER A 79 0.69 7.89 11.15
CA SER A 79 1.41 6.92 10.32
C SER A 79 1.26 5.49 10.81
N GLY A 80 1.01 5.27 12.11
CA GLY A 80 1.06 3.94 12.72
C GLY A 80 2.43 3.29 12.71
N LYS A 81 3.49 4.07 12.40
CA LYS A 81 4.87 3.59 12.36
C LYS A 81 5.55 3.82 13.70
N TRP A 82 6.59 3.05 13.98
CA TRP A 82 7.41 3.21 15.17
C TRP A 82 8.41 4.35 15.04
N TYR A 83 8.59 5.08 16.14
CA TYR A 83 9.58 6.12 16.31
C TYR A 83 10.28 5.92 17.64
N PHE A 84 11.57 6.21 17.70
CA PHE A 84 12.31 6.29 18.95
C PHE A 84 12.84 7.69 19.20
N LEU A 85 12.98 8.06 20.47
CA LEU A 85 13.49 9.36 20.88
C LEU A 85 15.02 9.37 20.81
N LYS A 86 15.58 10.18 19.88
CA LYS A 86 17.00 10.46 19.75
C LYS A 86 17.27 11.90 20.16
N GLY A 87 17.71 12.11 21.39
CA GLY A 87 17.88 13.47 21.94
C GLY A 87 16.54 14.16 22.13
N LYS A 88 16.20 15.13 21.27
CA LYS A 88 14.90 15.82 21.25
C LYS A 88 14.01 15.42 20.07
N ASP A 89 14.51 14.59 19.17
CA ASP A 89 13.84 14.27 17.91
C ASP A 89 13.28 12.85 17.93
N TRP A 90 12.09 12.68 17.35
CA TRP A 90 11.49 11.37 17.11
C TRP A 90 11.92 10.85 15.74
N VAL A 91 12.72 9.79 15.73
CA VAL A 91 13.28 9.19 14.52
C VAL A 91 12.53 7.91 14.19
N GLN A 92 12.01 7.79 12.97
CA GLN A 92 11.31 6.59 12.53
C GLN A 92 12.29 5.41 12.41
N ALA A 93 11.98 4.29 13.04
CA ALA A 93 12.76 3.06 12.95
C ALA A 93 11.89 1.83 13.22
N ASP A 94 12.41 0.66 12.88
CA ASP A 94 11.78 -0.61 13.27
C ASP A 94 12.19 -0.96 14.71
N PRO A 95 11.26 -1.40 15.57
CA PRO A 95 11.57 -1.76 16.95
C PRO A 95 12.54 -2.95 17.03
N PRO A 96 13.35 -3.06 18.09
CA PRO A 96 14.41 -4.07 18.22
C PRO A 96 13.88 -5.50 18.41
N VAL A 97 12.57 -5.64 18.63
CA VAL A 97 11.88 -6.93 18.67
C VAL A 97 11.43 -7.28 17.26
N GLN A 98 12.04 -8.36 16.79
CA GLN A 98 12.13 -8.78 15.41
C GLN A 98 10.74 -8.89 14.77
N LYS A 99 10.65 -8.51 13.49
CA LYS A 99 9.56 -8.87 12.56
C LYS A 99 9.03 -10.24 12.95
N LYS A 100 7.79 -10.31 13.45
CA LYS A 100 7.06 -11.56 13.61
C LYS A 100 7.16 -12.30 12.29
N GLU A 101 8.02 -13.31 12.24
CA GLU A 101 8.29 -14.05 11.02
C GLU A 101 6.97 -14.65 10.55
N SER A 102 6.38 -14.05 9.51
CA SER A 102 5.07 -14.45 9.03
C SER A 102 5.20 -15.87 8.50
N ARG A 103 4.64 -16.84 9.22
CA ARG A 103 4.56 -18.24 8.78
C ARG A 103 3.65 -18.29 7.56
N PRO A 104 4.16 -18.55 6.34
CA PRO A 104 3.32 -18.53 5.16
C PRO A 104 2.38 -19.74 5.19
N VAL A 105 1.08 -19.48 5.00
CA VAL A 105 0.08 -20.53 4.76
C VAL A 105 0.16 -20.93 3.29
N CYS A 106 0.31 -22.22 3.02
CA CYS A 106 0.36 -22.73 1.66
C CYS A 106 -0.96 -22.47 0.93
N PRO A 107 -0.97 -21.79 -0.23
CA PRO A 107 -2.20 -21.50 -0.97
C PRO A 107 -2.85 -22.74 -1.57
N TYR A 108 -2.12 -23.86 -1.69
CA TYR A 108 -2.62 -25.09 -2.30
C TYR A 108 -3.31 -26.04 -1.31
N CYS A 109 -2.84 -26.11 -0.06
CA CYS A 109 -3.32 -27.10 0.91
C CYS A 109 -3.60 -26.54 2.31
N GLY A 110 -3.43 -25.23 2.52
CA GLY A 110 -3.69 -24.56 3.79
C GLY A 110 -2.72 -24.88 4.92
N LEU A 111 -1.59 -25.56 4.66
CA LEU A 111 -0.60 -25.86 5.70
C LEU A 111 0.20 -24.60 6.04
N GLU A 112 0.32 -24.27 7.32
CA GLU A 112 1.32 -23.31 7.81
C GLU A 112 2.74 -23.87 7.67
N ASN A 113 3.60 -23.14 6.97
CA ASN A 113 4.99 -23.52 6.75
C ASN A 113 5.94 -22.68 7.59
N LYS A 114 7.20 -23.14 7.70
CA LYS A 114 8.27 -22.35 8.31
C LYS A 114 8.45 -21.03 7.55
N PRO A 115 8.81 -19.92 8.22
CA PRO A 115 8.97 -18.61 7.59
C PRO A 115 9.90 -18.60 6.36
N GLU A 116 10.96 -19.41 6.42
CA GLU A 116 11.96 -19.55 5.37
C GLU A 116 11.56 -20.52 4.23
N ALA A 117 10.42 -21.21 4.34
CA ALA A 117 9.99 -22.20 3.35
C ALA A 117 9.70 -21.58 1.97
N LEU A 118 10.26 -22.18 0.92
CA LEU A 118 9.91 -21.91 -0.49
C LEU A 118 8.82 -22.84 -1.02
N ALA A 119 8.73 -24.04 -0.45
CA ALA A 119 7.80 -25.09 -0.84
C ALA A 119 7.06 -25.62 0.40
N CYS A 120 5.84 -26.07 0.20
CA CYS A 120 4.99 -26.61 1.25
C CYS A 120 5.50 -27.99 1.69
N ALA A 121 5.70 -28.18 3.00
CA ALA A 121 6.15 -29.45 3.56
C ALA A 121 5.16 -30.61 3.34
N ARG A 122 3.88 -30.32 3.08
CA ARG A 122 2.84 -31.33 2.83
C ARG A 122 2.65 -31.65 1.35
N CYS A 123 2.53 -30.63 0.50
CA CYS A 123 2.15 -30.82 -0.91
C CYS A 123 3.23 -30.43 -1.93
N GLY A 124 4.37 -29.89 -1.48
CA GLY A 124 5.45 -29.42 -2.37
C GLY A 124 5.15 -28.12 -3.13
N GLY A 125 3.94 -27.56 -3.03
CA GLY A 125 3.55 -26.34 -3.73
C GLY A 125 4.32 -25.11 -3.25
N ASN A 126 4.58 -24.15 -4.15
CA ASN A 126 5.30 -22.92 -3.82
C ASN A 126 4.48 -22.05 -2.85
N VAL A 127 5.05 -21.70 -1.70
CA VAL A 127 4.34 -20.94 -0.65
C VAL A 127 4.58 -19.43 -0.72
N ARG A 128 5.41 -18.96 -1.66
CA ARG A 128 5.75 -17.54 -1.86
C ARG A 128 5.11 -16.92 -3.09
N VAL A 129 4.36 -17.69 -3.88
CA VAL A 129 3.70 -17.24 -5.11
C VAL A 129 2.18 -17.45 -4.96
N ALA A 130 1.41 -16.46 -5.39
CA ALA A 130 -0.05 -16.61 -5.50
C ALA A 130 -0.36 -17.71 -6.52
N ALA A 131 -1.13 -18.72 -6.12
CA ALA A 131 -1.52 -19.79 -7.01
C ALA A 131 -2.66 -19.30 -7.92
N ASP A 132 -2.34 -18.80 -9.12
CA ASP A 132 -3.35 -18.30 -10.06
C ASP A 132 -4.10 -19.44 -10.81
N VAL A 133 -3.61 -20.67 -10.68
CA VAL A 133 -4.16 -21.88 -11.32
C VAL A 133 -4.23 -23.04 -10.32
N CYS A 134 -5.39 -23.71 -10.27
CA CYS A 134 -5.60 -24.90 -9.47
C CYS A 134 -4.83 -26.10 -10.06
N PRO A 135 -3.95 -26.77 -9.30
CA PRO A 135 -3.20 -27.92 -9.80
C PRO A 135 -4.06 -29.19 -9.97
N GLN A 136 -5.29 -29.22 -9.46
CA GLN A 136 -6.19 -30.39 -9.55
C GLN A 136 -7.06 -30.36 -10.81
N CYS A 137 -7.64 -29.21 -11.16
CA CYS A 137 -8.57 -29.10 -12.30
C CYS A 137 -8.19 -28.03 -13.33
N GLY A 138 -7.10 -27.27 -13.10
CA GLY A 138 -6.64 -26.23 -14.02
C GLY A 138 -7.49 -24.95 -13.99
N SER A 139 -8.46 -24.80 -13.08
CA SER A 139 -9.27 -23.59 -12.96
C SER A 139 -8.43 -22.39 -12.49
N SER A 140 -8.76 -21.19 -12.95
CA SER A 140 -8.12 -19.97 -12.46
C SER A 140 -8.62 -19.65 -11.05
N LEU A 141 -7.70 -19.46 -10.11
CA LEU A 141 -8.00 -19.08 -8.73
C LEU A 141 -7.81 -17.57 -8.58
N GLN A 142 -8.80 -16.89 -8.02
CA GLN A 142 -8.66 -15.47 -7.65
C GLN A 142 -8.16 -15.37 -6.22
N ALA A 143 -7.16 -14.52 -5.96
CA ALA A 143 -6.75 -14.23 -4.59
C ALA A 143 -7.91 -13.56 -3.82
N PRO A 144 -8.12 -13.86 -2.52
CA PRO A 144 -7.39 -14.77 -1.64
C PRO A 144 -8.17 -16.08 -1.41
N LEU A 145 -8.62 -16.75 -2.47
CA LEU A 145 -9.40 -17.98 -2.31
C LEU A 145 -8.50 -19.14 -1.85
N TYR A 146 -8.72 -19.59 -0.62
CA TYR A 146 -8.00 -20.71 0.00
C TYR A 146 -8.50 -22.09 -0.48
N ARG A 147 -9.62 -22.14 -1.22
CA ARG A 147 -10.25 -23.37 -1.72
C ARG A 147 -10.76 -23.19 -3.14
N CYS A 148 -10.56 -24.21 -3.97
CA CYS A 148 -10.99 -24.19 -5.37
C CYS A 148 -12.49 -24.43 -5.45
N PRO A 149 -13.30 -23.50 -6.00
CA PRO A 149 -14.76 -23.68 -6.08
C PRO A 149 -15.19 -24.81 -7.02
N VAL A 150 -14.29 -25.34 -7.84
CA VAL A 150 -14.55 -26.46 -8.77
C VAL A 150 -14.23 -27.81 -8.12
N CYS A 151 -13.17 -27.89 -7.32
CA CYS A 151 -12.76 -29.13 -6.66
C CYS A 151 -13.34 -29.28 -5.26
N ASP A 152 -13.65 -28.17 -4.59
CA ASP A 152 -14.15 -28.11 -3.22
C ASP A 152 -15.66 -27.82 -3.19
N VAL A 153 -16.43 -28.58 -3.97
CA VAL A 153 -17.88 -28.66 -3.79
C VAL A 153 -18.17 -29.77 -2.77
N PRO A 154 -18.87 -29.48 -1.66
CA PRO A 154 -19.43 -30.53 -0.82
C PRO A 154 -20.39 -31.39 -1.67
N GLU A 155 -20.36 -32.69 -1.44
CA GLU A 155 -21.04 -33.78 -2.16
C GLU A 155 -22.57 -33.61 -2.32
N SER A 156 -23.18 -32.56 -1.75
CA SER A 156 -24.62 -32.31 -1.79
C SER A 156 -25.15 -31.60 -3.03
N GLN A 157 -24.32 -31.33 -4.07
CA GLN A 157 -24.78 -30.69 -5.31
C GLN A 157 -24.21 -31.31 -6.61
N SER A 158 -23.50 -32.43 -6.54
CA SER A 158 -23.12 -33.18 -7.74
C SER A 158 -24.26 -34.10 -8.17
N GLU A 159 -25.22 -33.58 -8.94
CA GLU A 159 -26.09 -34.46 -9.73
C GLU A 159 -25.27 -35.12 -10.85
N PRO A 160 -25.27 -36.47 -10.96
CA PRO A 160 -24.54 -37.15 -12.00
C PRO A 160 -25.40 -37.19 -13.27
N GLY A 161 -25.01 -36.39 -14.28
CA GLY A 161 -25.54 -36.58 -15.62
C GLY A 161 -25.87 -35.30 -16.38
N ARG A 162 -24.86 -34.54 -16.78
CA ARG A 162 -24.96 -33.77 -18.02
C ARG A 162 -23.60 -33.64 -18.69
N ALA A 163 -23.27 -34.65 -19.48
CA ALA A 163 -22.35 -34.49 -20.59
C ALA A 163 -23.01 -33.54 -21.61
N ALA A 164 -22.77 -32.24 -21.48
CA ALA A 164 -23.05 -31.28 -22.54
C ALA A 164 -21.76 -31.03 -23.32
N LYS A 165 -21.71 -31.66 -24.49
CA LYS A 165 -20.73 -31.49 -25.57
C LYS A 165 -20.53 -30.00 -25.90
N PRO A 166 -19.30 -29.51 -26.15
CA PRO A 166 -19.10 -28.12 -26.54
C PRO A 166 -19.54 -27.92 -27.99
N THR A 167 -20.57 -27.11 -28.20
CA THR A 167 -20.90 -26.52 -29.50
C THR A 167 -20.19 -25.15 -29.58
N PRO A 168 -19.47 -24.81 -30.66
CA PRO A 168 -18.85 -23.51 -30.81
C PRO A 168 -19.92 -22.51 -31.25
N GLU A 169 -20.56 -21.86 -30.29
CA GLU A 169 -21.43 -20.73 -30.55
C GLU A 169 -20.63 -19.43 -30.37
N ALA A 170 -20.63 -18.63 -31.43
CA ALA A 170 -19.84 -17.41 -31.56
C ALA A 170 -20.11 -16.44 -30.40
N VAL A 171 -19.06 -16.06 -29.68
CA VAL A 171 -19.09 -14.96 -28.70
C VAL A 171 -19.29 -13.66 -29.48
N PRO A 172 -20.34 -12.85 -29.22
CA PRO A 172 -20.40 -11.50 -29.76
C PRO A 172 -19.33 -10.63 -29.10
N ALA A 173 -18.65 -9.83 -29.92
CA ALA A 173 -17.56 -8.94 -29.49
C ALA A 173 -17.96 -8.06 -28.27
N PRO A 174 -17.05 -7.83 -27.31
CA PRO A 174 -17.31 -6.92 -26.21
C PRO A 174 -17.46 -5.49 -26.71
N SER A 175 -18.54 -4.84 -26.28
CA SER A 175 -18.80 -3.41 -26.47
C SER A 175 -17.63 -2.55 -25.98
N PRO A 176 -17.29 -1.42 -26.66
CA PRO A 176 -16.12 -0.59 -26.36
C PRO A 176 -16.09 0.01 -24.94
N ALA A 177 -17.17 -0.09 -24.17
CA ALA A 177 -17.25 0.37 -22.79
C ALA A 177 -16.46 -0.51 -21.78
N SER A 178 -16.27 -1.81 -22.03
CA SER A 178 -15.60 -2.71 -21.06
C SER A 178 -14.08 -2.77 -21.23
N ALA A 179 -13.55 -2.36 -22.39
CA ALA A 179 -12.11 -2.27 -22.64
C ALA A 179 -11.47 -1.07 -21.91
N ALA A 180 -12.24 0.00 -21.65
CA ALA A 180 -11.74 1.20 -20.98
C ALA A 180 -11.50 1.01 -19.47
N LEU A 181 -12.24 0.09 -18.81
CA LEU A 181 -12.12 -0.13 -17.36
C LEU A 181 -10.94 -1.05 -16.99
N ALA A 182 -10.56 -1.97 -17.88
CA ALA A 182 -9.48 -2.93 -17.63
C ALA A 182 -8.08 -2.27 -17.65
N GLY A 183 -7.92 -1.13 -18.33
CA GLY A 183 -6.65 -0.40 -18.41
C GLY A 183 -6.28 0.40 -17.14
N ALA A 184 -7.24 0.71 -16.28
CA ALA A 184 -7.02 1.62 -15.14
C ALA A 184 -6.42 0.94 -13.89
N VAL A 185 -6.50 -0.39 -13.77
CA VAL A 185 -6.14 -1.11 -12.53
C VAL A 185 -4.71 -1.67 -12.55
N ALA A 186 -4.06 -1.76 -13.72
CA ALA A 186 -2.72 -2.34 -13.84
C ALA A 186 -1.55 -1.40 -13.43
N ALA A 187 -1.82 -0.14 -13.08
CA ALA A 187 -0.77 0.87 -12.88
C ALA A 187 -0.35 1.10 -11.41
N ALA A 188 -0.77 0.27 -10.46
CA ALA A 188 -0.45 0.45 -9.05
C ALA A 188 0.50 -0.64 -8.51
N GLY A 189 1.80 -0.40 -8.65
CA GLY A 189 2.80 -0.68 -7.63
C GLY A 189 3.20 -2.12 -7.35
N LYS A 190 4.23 -2.61 -8.06
CA LYS A 190 5.16 -3.62 -7.53
C LYS A 190 6.55 -2.98 -7.40
N LYS A 191 7.00 -2.71 -6.17
CA LYS A 191 8.39 -2.37 -5.85
C LYS A 191 8.94 -3.45 -4.93
N GLU A 192 9.83 -4.28 -5.46
CA GLU A 192 10.69 -5.12 -4.65
C GLU A 192 11.86 -4.30 -4.11
N ALA A 193 12.14 -4.46 -2.82
CA ALA A 193 13.29 -3.89 -2.14
C ALA A 193 14.48 -4.83 -2.32
N GLY A 194 15.35 -4.49 -3.26
CA GLY A 194 16.69 -5.05 -3.41
C GLY A 194 17.55 -4.01 -4.09
N GLY A 195 18.74 -3.73 -3.56
CA GLY A 195 19.72 -2.85 -4.20
C GLY A 195 20.09 -3.40 -5.56
N GLY A 196 19.41 -2.93 -6.59
CA GLY A 196 19.56 -3.34 -7.98
C GLY A 196 19.31 -2.15 -8.88
N ASP A 197 19.93 -2.17 -10.05
CA ASP A 197 19.76 -1.13 -11.07
C ASP A 197 18.25 -0.99 -11.40
N PHE A 198 17.61 0.09 -10.95
CA PHE A 198 16.21 0.35 -11.29
C PHE A 198 16.15 0.96 -12.68
N VAL A 199 15.54 0.25 -13.64
CA VAL A 199 15.35 0.75 -15.00
C VAL A 199 13.93 1.26 -15.17
N VAL A 200 13.77 2.58 -15.21
CA VAL A 200 12.47 3.20 -15.50
C VAL A 200 12.26 3.18 -17.02
N ARG A 201 11.28 2.40 -17.48
CA ARG A 201 10.97 2.24 -18.91
C ARG A 201 9.77 3.06 -19.38
N SER A 202 8.86 3.40 -18.48
CA SER A 202 7.67 4.19 -18.81
C SER A 202 7.09 4.89 -17.58
N LEU A 203 6.36 5.97 -17.85
CA LEU A 203 5.52 6.71 -16.93
C LEU A 203 4.05 6.43 -17.25
N GLY A 204 3.22 6.29 -16.21
CA GLY A 204 1.77 6.11 -16.37
C GLY A 204 1.11 7.38 -16.89
N ALA A 205 0.82 7.47 -18.18
CA ALA A 205 0.21 8.66 -18.79
C ALA A 205 -1.12 9.05 -18.13
N LEU A 206 -1.91 8.06 -17.73
CA LEU A 206 -3.18 8.28 -17.02
C LEU A 206 -2.96 8.88 -15.62
N SER A 207 -1.92 8.47 -14.90
CA SER A 207 -1.57 9.06 -13.59
C SER A 207 -1.19 10.53 -13.73
N PHE A 208 -0.45 10.89 -14.79
CA PHE A 208 -0.11 12.27 -15.11
C PHE A 208 -1.34 13.10 -15.52
N PHE A 209 -2.27 12.50 -16.29
CA PHE A 209 -3.55 13.14 -16.62
C PHE A 209 -4.32 13.51 -15.36
N PHE A 210 -4.50 12.57 -14.42
CA PHE A 210 -5.24 12.84 -13.18
C PHE A 210 -4.51 13.81 -12.26
N PHE A 211 -3.17 13.75 -12.19
CA PHE A 211 -2.37 14.69 -11.41
C PHE A 211 -2.46 16.11 -11.96
N GLY A 212 -2.21 16.28 -13.26
CA GLY A 212 -2.34 17.57 -13.95
C GLY A 212 -3.78 18.07 -13.90
N GLY A 213 -4.75 17.18 -14.04
CA GLY A 213 -6.16 17.51 -13.93
C GLY A 213 -6.53 18.01 -12.54
N ALA A 214 -6.09 17.36 -11.46
CA ALA A 214 -6.37 17.78 -10.09
C ALA A 214 -5.80 19.19 -9.80
N MET A 215 -4.58 19.48 -10.27
CA MET A 215 -4.00 20.82 -10.20
C MET A 215 -4.81 21.82 -11.05
N GLY A 216 -5.27 21.38 -12.22
CA GLY A 216 -6.13 22.14 -13.12
C GLY A 216 -7.48 22.51 -12.51
N ILE A 217 -8.07 21.65 -11.67
CA ILE A 217 -9.30 21.97 -10.92
C ILE A 217 -9.05 23.16 -10.01
N VAL A 218 -7.98 23.13 -9.21
CA VAL A 218 -7.68 24.19 -8.24
C VAL A 218 -7.47 25.52 -8.95
N ILE A 219 -6.61 25.53 -9.97
CA ILE A 219 -6.31 26.73 -10.75
C ILE A 219 -7.57 27.21 -11.49
N GLY A 220 -8.33 26.29 -12.08
CA GLY A 220 -9.55 26.57 -12.82
C GLY A 220 -10.67 27.15 -11.95
N ILE A 221 -10.83 26.68 -10.71
CA ILE A 221 -11.77 27.25 -9.73
C ILE A 221 -11.40 28.69 -9.41
N VAL A 222 -10.12 28.96 -9.13
CA VAL A 222 -9.65 30.31 -8.78
C VAL A 222 -9.83 31.28 -9.95
N LEU A 223 -9.38 30.90 -11.15
CA LEU A 223 -9.54 31.73 -12.35
C LEU A 223 -11.01 31.90 -12.75
N GLY A 224 -11.80 30.83 -12.65
CA GLY A 224 -13.23 30.88 -12.91
C GLY A 224 -13.97 31.79 -11.92
N ALA A 225 -13.66 31.72 -10.63
CA ALA A 225 -14.21 32.64 -9.64
C ALA A 225 -13.83 34.10 -9.92
N PHE A 226 -12.58 34.33 -10.34
CA PHE A 226 -12.12 35.66 -10.73
C PHE A 226 -12.85 36.19 -11.97
N VAL A 227 -13.00 35.38 -13.03
CA VAL A 227 -13.76 35.73 -14.24
C VAL A 227 -15.24 35.95 -13.93
N GLY A 228 -15.83 35.12 -13.08
CA GLY A 228 -17.24 35.20 -12.72
C GLY A 228 -17.57 36.38 -11.81
N SER A 229 -16.64 36.79 -10.94
CA SER A 229 -16.83 37.94 -10.04
C SER A 229 -16.42 39.27 -10.67
N THR A 230 -15.54 39.28 -11.67
CA THR A 230 -15.05 40.51 -12.29
C THR A 230 -15.52 40.64 -13.74
N ARG A 231 -15.79 41.88 -14.18
CA ARG A 231 -16.08 42.18 -15.59
C ARG A 231 -14.82 42.48 -16.42
N PHE A 232 -13.63 42.20 -15.89
CA PHE A 232 -12.34 42.50 -16.54
C PHE A 232 -12.12 41.72 -17.83
N LEU A 233 -12.73 40.53 -17.98
CA LEU A 233 -12.55 39.63 -19.12
C LEU A 233 -13.83 39.50 -19.97
N SER A 234 -14.62 40.57 -20.08
CA SER A 234 -15.88 40.58 -20.83
C SER A 234 -15.71 40.19 -22.30
N GLY A 235 -14.58 40.52 -22.93
CA GLY A 235 -14.28 40.15 -24.31
C GLY A 235 -14.18 38.63 -24.54
N PHE A 236 -13.70 37.88 -23.55
CA PHE A 236 -13.65 36.41 -23.62
C PHE A 236 -15.02 35.79 -23.33
N VAL A 237 -15.79 36.41 -22.43
CA VAL A 237 -17.11 35.93 -22.02
C VAL A 237 -18.19 36.22 -23.08
N ALA A 238 -17.97 37.20 -23.96
CA ALA A 238 -18.91 37.56 -25.04
C ALA A 238 -19.21 36.42 -26.03
N SER A 239 -18.36 35.40 -26.12
CA SER A 239 -18.62 34.21 -26.95
C SER A 239 -19.49 33.15 -26.26
N LEU A 240 -19.80 33.31 -24.97
CA LEU A 240 -20.65 32.39 -24.23
C LEU A 240 -22.15 32.73 -24.42
N PRO A 241 -23.06 31.76 -24.19
CA PRO A 241 -24.49 32.01 -24.23
C PRO A 241 -24.90 33.17 -23.29
N ALA A 242 -25.88 33.98 -23.71
CA ALA A 242 -26.28 35.22 -23.03
C ALA A 242 -26.52 35.05 -21.52
N PHE A 243 -27.09 33.91 -21.09
CA PHE A 243 -27.34 33.65 -19.68
C PHE A 243 -26.06 33.67 -18.80
N LEU A 244 -24.92 33.22 -19.32
CA LEU A 244 -23.65 33.24 -18.58
C LEU A 244 -23.08 34.64 -18.49
N VAL A 245 -23.28 35.44 -19.54
CA VAL A 245 -22.85 36.84 -19.60
C VAL A 245 -23.59 37.64 -18.53
N ASP A 246 -24.91 37.45 -18.42
CA ASP A 246 -25.76 38.15 -17.44
C ASP A 246 -25.42 37.83 -15.98
N MET A 247 -24.89 36.62 -15.73
CA MET A 247 -24.47 36.21 -14.38
C MET A 247 -23.13 36.81 -13.95
N GLN A 248 -22.36 37.41 -14.86
CA GLN A 248 -21.02 37.93 -14.56
C GLN A 248 -21.06 39.17 -13.65
N GLY A 249 -20.21 39.18 -12.63
CA GLY A 249 -20.18 40.22 -11.59
C GLY A 249 -21.11 39.94 -10.41
N THR A 250 -21.78 38.79 -10.39
CA THR A 250 -22.61 38.35 -9.27
C THR A 250 -21.93 37.23 -8.49
N LEU A 251 -22.36 37.01 -7.24
CA LEU A 251 -21.87 35.88 -6.44
C LEU A 251 -22.25 34.52 -7.08
N LEU A 252 -23.42 34.45 -7.71
CA LEU A 252 -23.85 33.29 -8.48
C LEU A 252 -22.93 33.05 -9.69
N GLY A 253 -22.54 34.12 -10.38
CA GLY A 253 -21.55 34.08 -11.45
C GLY A 253 -20.23 33.49 -10.96
N ALA A 254 -19.66 34.00 -9.86
CA ALA A 254 -18.43 33.46 -9.30
C ALA A 254 -18.51 31.93 -9.05
N LEU A 255 -19.65 31.44 -8.54
CA LEU A 255 -19.87 30.02 -8.31
C LEU A 255 -19.95 29.23 -9.63
N VAL A 256 -20.79 29.66 -10.58
CA VAL A 256 -20.99 28.96 -11.87
C VAL A 256 -19.69 28.93 -12.67
N TYR A 257 -19.00 30.05 -12.77
CA TYR A 257 -17.74 30.14 -13.51
C TYR A 257 -16.60 29.39 -12.82
N SER A 258 -16.58 29.31 -11.48
CA SER A 258 -15.58 28.48 -10.78
C SER A 258 -15.78 26.98 -11.03
N ALA A 259 -17.03 26.50 -11.06
CA ALA A 259 -17.33 25.10 -11.39
C ALA A 259 -16.96 24.78 -12.85
N ALA A 260 -17.38 25.63 -13.79
CA ALA A 260 -17.02 25.49 -15.20
C ALA A 260 -15.50 25.58 -15.42
N GLY A 261 -14.84 26.53 -14.75
CA GLY A 261 -13.40 26.73 -14.77
C GLY A 261 -12.63 25.53 -14.21
N GLY A 262 -13.10 24.94 -13.11
CA GLY A 262 -12.53 23.72 -12.54
C GLY A 262 -12.61 22.53 -13.50
N LEU A 263 -13.76 22.32 -14.16
CA LEU A 263 -13.92 21.27 -15.15
C LEU A 263 -13.03 21.50 -16.39
N ALA A 264 -13.05 22.71 -16.94
CA ALA A 264 -12.21 23.08 -18.08
C ALA A 264 -10.72 22.95 -17.73
N GLY A 265 -10.31 23.40 -16.54
CA GLY A 265 -8.96 23.29 -16.02
C GLY A 265 -8.51 21.84 -15.87
N PHE A 266 -9.38 20.96 -15.35
CA PHE A 266 -9.10 19.52 -15.26
C PHE A 266 -8.79 18.93 -16.63
N LEU A 267 -9.64 19.21 -17.62
CA LEU A 267 -9.52 18.64 -18.96
C LEU A 267 -8.30 19.18 -19.69
N VAL A 268 -8.09 20.49 -19.69
CA VAL A 268 -6.99 21.14 -20.42
C VAL A 268 -5.65 20.78 -19.78
N LEU A 269 -5.48 20.98 -18.47
CA LEU A 269 -4.21 20.73 -17.81
C LEU A 269 -3.92 19.22 -17.71
N GLY A 270 -4.95 18.40 -17.52
CA GLY A 270 -4.84 16.95 -17.62
C GLY A 270 -4.35 16.51 -19.00
N ALA A 271 -4.95 17.01 -20.08
CA ALA A 271 -4.53 16.69 -21.45
C ALA A 271 -3.08 17.12 -21.73
N VAL A 272 -2.68 18.32 -21.27
CA VAL A 272 -1.29 18.79 -21.40
C VAL A 272 -0.31 17.84 -20.69
N PHE A 273 -0.61 17.44 -19.45
CA PHE A 273 0.24 16.51 -18.69
C PHE A 273 0.25 15.10 -19.30
N PHE A 274 -0.88 14.64 -19.85
CA PHE A 274 -0.96 13.38 -20.57
C PHE A 274 -0.06 13.38 -21.81
N LEU A 275 -0.13 14.44 -22.62
CA LEU A 275 0.74 14.61 -23.80
C LEU A 275 2.21 14.70 -23.41
N MET A 276 2.51 15.38 -22.31
CA MET A 276 3.87 15.43 -21.77
C MET A 276 4.35 14.01 -21.40
N ALA A 277 3.55 13.24 -20.66
CA ALA A 277 3.91 11.87 -20.30
C ALA A 277 4.06 10.98 -21.54
N ALA A 278 3.24 11.15 -22.58
CA ALA A 278 3.38 10.47 -23.85
C ALA A 278 4.70 10.81 -24.55
N LEU A 279 5.09 12.09 -24.54
CA LEU A 279 6.37 12.55 -25.08
C LEU A 279 7.56 12.00 -24.30
N ILE A 280 7.50 11.95 -22.96
CA ILE A 280 8.56 11.31 -22.16
C ILE A 280 8.65 9.81 -22.47
N ASN A 281 7.51 9.12 -22.56
CA ASN A 281 7.50 7.70 -22.91
C ASN A 281 8.08 7.43 -24.30
N MET A 282 7.80 8.32 -25.25
CA MET A 282 8.42 8.28 -26.57
C MET A 282 9.94 8.44 -26.47
N ILE A 283 10.45 9.40 -25.70
CA ILE A 283 11.90 9.58 -25.52
C ILE A 283 12.53 8.36 -24.83
N LEU A 284 11.89 7.82 -23.79
CA LEU A 284 12.38 6.65 -23.06
C LEU A 284 12.42 5.40 -23.93
N SER A 285 11.48 5.24 -24.88
CA SER A 285 11.50 4.11 -25.81
C SER A 285 12.67 4.19 -26.79
N PHE A 286 13.10 5.39 -27.19
CA PHE A 286 14.31 5.59 -28.00
C PHE A 286 15.60 5.33 -27.22
N VAL A 287 15.66 5.72 -25.95
CA VAL A 287 16.88 5.60 -25.13
C VAL A 287 17.01 4.22 -24.44
N GLY A 288 15.94 3.41 -24.41
CA GLY A 288 15.91 2.11 -23.73
C GLY A 288 15.70 2.21 -22.21
N GLY A 289 15.25 3.36 -21.73
CA GLY A 289 15.00 3.67 -20.32
C GLY A 289 16.20 4.28 -19.58
N VAL A 290 15.93 4.83 -18.40
CA VAL A 290 16.94 5.43 -17.52
C VAL A 290 17.29 4.46 -16.41
N LYS A 291 18.58 4.12 -16.26
CA LYS A 291 19.10 3.29 -15.17
C LYS A 291 19.44 4.18 -13.98
N ILE A 292 18.81 3.93 -12.84
CA ILE A 292 19.12 4.60 -11.57
C ILE A 292 19.84 3.59 -10.68
N ARG A 293 21.10 3.86 -10.37
CA ARG A 293 21.84 3.16 -9.32
C ARG A 293 21.55 3.82 -7.98
N LEU A 294 20.99 3.04 -7.06
CA LEU A 294 20.88 3.44 -5.67
C LEU A 294 22.05 2.79 -4.94
N ASP A 295 23.06 3.58 -4.60
CA ASP A 295 24.14 3.10 -3.75
C ASP A 295 23.56 2.71 -2.39
N PRO A 296 23.97 1.57 -1.80
CA PRO A 296 23.57 1.23 -0.45
C PRO A 296 24.03 2.35 0.51
N PRO A 297 23.25 2.63 1.57
CA PRO A 297 23.68 3.58 2.59
C PRO A 297 25.06 3.16 3.08
N ARG A 298 26.04 4.06 2.92
CA ARG A 298 27.44 3.82 3.25
C ARG A 298 27.48 3.51 4.75
N GLY A 299 27.61 2.22 5.09
CA GLY A 299 27.77 1.79 6.47
C GLY A 299 29.08 2.37 6.99
N GLU A 300 28.99 3.23 8.00
CA GLU A 300 30.14 3.67 8.77
C GLU A 300 30.75 2.42 9.45
N SER A 301 32.02 2.17 9.13
CA SER A 301 32.88 1.13 9.71
C SER A 301 33.24 1.42 11.15
#